data_AF-A0A960URZ5-F1
#
_entry.id   AF-A0A960URZ5-F1
#
_cell.length_a   1.000
_cell.length_b   1.000
_cell.length_c   1.000
_cell.angle_alpha   90.00
_cell.angle_beta   90.00
_cell.angle_gamma   90.00
#
_symmetry.space_group_name_H-M   'P 1'
#
loop_
_entity.id
_entity.type
_entity.pdbx_description
1 polymer ?
#
loop_
_entity_poly.entity_id
_entity_poly.type
_entity_poly.pdbx_seq_one_letter_code
_entity_poly.pdbx_strand_id
1 'polypeptide(L)'
;MSIFADNAPEKLSSPADIRTFQEVTRRLNCFCGCHGLVSECLHVDEHCFAVQTRRFIENRILDGRNADEIVDGFVSGFGEEAWRDPLLQEWARKGRQDLISGVVDGFGPSILHHNPPDWPVYISLAGGLLIFGLLIWRLWALKLSPADALSAAGPAQNHADRSAVSADVATEGEDWLGKARSQIDELDR
;
A
#
# COMPACT_ATOMS: atom_id res chain seq x y z
N MET A 1 -23.44 -14.03 -3.34
CA MET A 1 -23.44 -12.83 -2.47
C MET A 1 -22.13 -12.12 -2.75
N SER A 2 -22.17 -11.00 -3.46
CA SER A 2 -20.97 -10.26 -3.87
C SER A 2 -20.44 -9.49 -2.66
N ILE A 3 -19.16 -9.65 -2.33
CA ILE A 3 -18.47 -8.97 -1.22
C ILE A 3 -17.77 -7.70 -1.76
N PHE A 4 -18.46 -6.95 -2.61
CA PHE A 4 -18.04 -5.60 -2.96
C PHE A 4 -18.91 -4.69 -2.13
N ALA A 5 -18.30 -3.91 -1.23
CA ALA A 5 -19.00 -2.86 -0.49
C ALA A 5 -19.84 -2.02 -1.48
N ASP A 6 -21.09 -1.72 -1.11
CA ASP A 6 -22.04 -0.92 -1.89
C ASP A 6 -21.55 0.54 -2.00
N ASN A 7 -20.45 0.74 -2.71
CA ASN A 7 -19.89 2.03 -3.09
C ASN A 7 -20.43 2.49 -4.45
N ALA A 8 -21.23 1.64 -5.09
CA ALA A 8 -21.95 1.97 -6.32
C ALA A 8 -23.16 2.86 -5.98
N PRO A 9 -23.56 3.74 -6.92
CA PRO A 9 -24.75 4.54 -6.71
C PRO A 9 -26.01 3.67 -6.66
N GLU A 10 -26.92 3.95 -5.73
CA GLU A 10 -28.15 3.18 -5.52
C GLU A 10 -29.24 3.57 -6.55
N LYS A 11 -29.34 4.86 -6.90
CA LYS A 11 -30.44 5.42 -7.71
C LYS A 11 -30.07 5.75 -9.15
N LEU A 12 -28.78 5.78 -9.48
CA LEU A 12 -28.29 6.22 -10.79
C LEU A 12 -28.18 5.04 -11.76
N SER A 13 -28.81 5.17 -12.92
CA SER A 13 -28.80 4.13 -13.97
C SER A 13 -28.10 4.56 -15.26
N SER A 14 -27.94 5.87 -15.49
CA SER A 14 -27.30 6.36 -16.71
C SER A 14 -25.77 6.29 -16.59
N PRO A 15 -25.05 5.89 -17.66
CA PRO A 15 -23.58 5.87 -17.63
C PRO A 15 -22.95 7.25 -17.40
N ALA A 16 -23.63 8.33 -17.79
CA ALA A 16 -23.15 9.68 -17.56
C ALA A 16 -23.25 10.07 -16.09
N ASP A 17 -24.36 9.74 -15.44
CA ASP A 17 -24.59 10.03 -14.02
C ASP A 17 -23.65 9.21 -13.14
N ILE A 18 -23.45 7.92 -13.47
CA ILE A 18 -22.50 7.06 -12.77
C ILE A 18 -21.07 7.61 -12.88
N ARG A 19 -20.65 8.12 -14.05
CA ARG A 19 -19.34 8.77 -14.20
C ARG A 19 -19.23 10.03 -13.34
N THR A 20 -20.29 10.85 -13.30
CA THR A 20 -20.33 12.05 -12.46
C THR A 20 -20.22 11.69 -10.98
N PHE A 21 -20.95 10.67 -10.53
CA PHE A 21 -20.88 10.15 -9.17
C PHE A 21 -19.47 9.65 -8.82
N GLN A 22 -18.85 8.87 -9.69
CA GLN A 22 -17.48 8.38 -9.50
C GLN A 22 -16.47 9.53 -9.45
N GLU A 23 -16.66 10.57 -10.26
CA GLU A 23 -15.78 11.72 -10.28
C GLU A 23 -15.85 12.52 -8.98
N VAL A 24 -17.06 12.83 -8.51
CA VAL A 24 -17.26 13.53 -7.24
C VAL A 24 -16.68 12.71 -6.09
N THR A 25 -17.03 11.42 -5.99
CA THR A 25 -16.63 10.57 -4.85
C THR A 25 -15.12 10.32 -4.78
N ARG A 26 -14.38 10.40 -5.89
CA ARG A 26 -12.90 10.37 -5.92
C ARG A 26 -12.24 11.68 -5.51
N ARG A 27 -12.98 12.80 -5.55
CA ARG A 27 -12.47 14.13 -5.19
C ARG A 27 -12.70 14.47 -3.73
N LEU A 28 -13.49 13.69 -3.01
CA LEU A 28 -13.85 13.96 -1.62
C LEU A 28 -13.23 12.94 -0.67
N ASN A 29 -12.68 13.43 0.45
CA ASN A 29 -12.25 12.64 1.59
C ASN A 29 -13.43 12.31 2.50
N CYS A 30 -13.34 11.16 3.16
CA CYS A 30 -14.28 10.73 4.18
C CYS A 30 -13.83 11.18 5.57
N PHE A 31 -14.73 11.81 6.32
CA PHE A 31 -14.45 12.31 7.68
C PHE A 31 -14.80 11.32 8.80
N CYS A 32 -15.04 10.03 8.51
CA CYS A 32 -15.34 9.04 9.54
C CYS A 32 -14.10 8.54 10.33
N GLY A 33 -13.00 9.29 10.33
CA GLY A 33 -11.75 8.98 11.03
C GLY A 33 -10.75 8.13 10.25
N CYS A 34 -11.16 7.41 9.19
CA CYS A 34 -10.21 6.68 8.34
C CYS A 34 -9.51 7.56 7.30
N HIS A 35 -10.03 8.78 7.06
CA HIS A 35 -9.49 9.76 6.10
C HIS A 35 -9.27 9.22 4.68
N GLY A 36 -9.93 8.11 4.31
CA GLY A 36 -9.90 7.56 2.96
C GLY A 36 -10.81 8.32 2.00
N LEU A 37 -10.82 7.92 0.73
CA LEU A 37 -11.72 8.47 -0.27
C LEU A 37 -13.19 8.09 -0.01
N VAL A 38 -14.11 9.00 -0.33
CA VAL A 38 -15.55 8.68 -0.33
C VAL A 38 -15.85 7.55 -1.30
N SER A 39 -15.13 7.42 -2.42
CA SER A 39 -15.29 6.29 -3.37
C SER A 39 -14.85 4.93 -2.81
N GLU A 40 -13.92 4.91 -1.86
CA GLU A 40 -13.26 3.68 -1.39
C GLU A 40 -13.69 3.26 0.02
N CYS A 41 -14.44 4.11 0.72
CA CYS A 41 -14.91 3.80 2.07
C CYS A 41 -15.76 2.52 2.10
N LEU A 42 -15.34 1.50 2.84
CA LEU A 42 -16.01 0.20 2.89
C LEU A 42 -17.12 0.10 3.95
N HIS A 43 -17.38 1.18 4.68
CA HIS A 43 -18.46 1.21 5.66
C HIS A 43 -19.82 1.19 4.95
N VAL A 44 -20.70 0.32 5.43
CA VAL A 44 -22.10 0.21 4.99
C VAL A 44 -23.08 0.76 6.02
N ASP A 45 -22.59 1.13 7.19
CA ASP A 45 -23.40 1.65 8.29
C ASP A 45 -23.90 3.08 8.01
N GLU A 46 -25.16 3.35 8.38
CA GLU A 46 -25.80 4.64 8.11
C GLU A 46 -25.21 5.81 8.92
N HIS A 47 -24.47 5.56 10.00
CA HIS A 47 -23.75 6.59 10.72
C HIS A 47 -22.46 7.02 9.98
N CYS A 48 -21.99 6.23 9.01
CA CYS A 48 -20.80 6.60 8.25
C CYS A 48 -21.02 7.84 7.37
N PHE A 49 -20.05 8.74 7.41
CA PHE A 49 -19.98 9.93 6.56
C PHE A 49 -20.12 9.58 5.07
N ALA A 50 -19.31 8.64 4.56
CA ALA A 50 -19.27 8.35 3.13
C ALA A 50 -20.62 7.82 2.60
N VAL A 51 -21.32 6.99 3.38
CA VAL A 51 -22.63 6.46 3.01
C VAL A 51 -23.64 7.60 2.79
N GLN A 52 -23.72 8.51 3.75
CA GLN A 52 -24.63 9.66 3.68
C GLN A 52 -24.23 10.64 2.57
N THR A 53 -22.94 10.92 2.43
CA THR A 53 -22.40 11.80 1.38
C THR A 53 -22.68 11.24 -0.01
N ARG A 54 -22.53 9.93 -0.25
CA ARG A 54 -22.89 9.30 -1.53
C ARG A 54 -24.37 9.47 -1.86
N ARG A 55 -25.27 9.21 -0.91
CA ARG A 55 -26.72 9.42 -1.10
C ARG A 55 -27.06 10.86 -1.45
N PHE A 56 -26.39 11.82 -0.80
CA PHE A 56 -26.56 13.24 -1.11
C PHE A 56 -26.05 13.59 -2.51
N ILE A 57 -24.88 13.07 -2.91
CA ILE A 57 -24.31 13.25 -4.26
C ILE A 57 -25.26 12.71 -5.32
N GLU A 58 -25.83 11.53 -5.13
CA GLU A 58 -26.80 10.96 -6.06
C GLU A 58 -28.00 11.89 -6.26
N ASN A 59 -28.54 12.45 -5.17
CA ASN A 59 -29.67 13.38 -5.28
C ASN A 59 -29.27 14.64 -6.06
N ARG A 60 -28.06 15.19 -5.87
CA ARG A 60 -27.58 16.35 -6.64
C ARG A 60 -27.40 16.04 -8.13
N ILE A 61 -26.96 14.83 -8.47
CA ILE A 61 -26.85 14.39 -9.86
C ILE A 61 -28.25 14.26 -10.48
N LEU A 62 -29.21 13.71 -9.74
CA LEU A 62 -30.62 13.63 -10.18
C LEU A 62 -31.26 15.02 -10.35
N ASP A 63 -30.80 16.02 -9.59
CA ASP A 63 -31.18 17.42 -9.77
C ASP A 63 -30.51 18.10 -10.99
N GLY A 64 -29.68 17.35 -11.73
CA GLY A 64 -28.99 17.83 -12.94
C GLY A 64 -27.67 18.55 -12.70
N ARG A 65 -27.10 18.49 -11.49
CA ARG A 65 -25.80 19.11 -11.20
C ARG A 65 -24.64 18.31 -11.78
N ASN A 66 -23.61 19.02 -12.23
CA ASN A 66 -22.37 18.40 -12.68
C ASN A 66 -21.37 18.20 -11.51
N ALA A 67 -20.27 17.49 -11.80
CA ALA A 67 -19.30 17.13 -10.76
C ALA A 67 -18.64 18.34 -10.09
N ASP A 68 -18.32 19.39 -10.85
CA ASP A 68 -17.66 20.57 -10.30
C ASP A 68 -18.59 21.37 -9.39
N GLU A 69 -19.86 21.54 -9.79
CA GLU A 69 -20.87 22.20 -8.95
C GLU A 69 -21.10 21.45 -7.63
N ILE A 70 -21.10 20.12 -7.68
CA ILE A 70 -21.28 19.30 -6.47
C ILE A 70 -20.07 19.43 -5.57
N VAL A 71 -18.85 19.33 -6.12
CA VAL A 71 -17.61 19.45 -5.34
C VAL A 71 -17.47 20.86 -4.75
N ASP A 72 -17.76 21.89 -5.51
CA ASP A 72 -17.76 23.28 -5.03
C ASP A 72 -18.77 23.45 -3.89
N GLY A 73 -20.00 22.94 -4.04
CA GLY A 73 -20.99 22.96 -2.96
C GLY A 73 -20.54 22.23 -1.69
N PHE A 74 -19.75 21.16 -1.79
CA PHE A 74 -19.16 20.53 -0.61
C PHE A 74 -18.06 21.38 0.05
N VAL A 75 -17.36 22.22 -0.72
CA VAL A 75 -16.31 23.11 -0.22
C VAL A 75 -16.90 24.38 0.37
N SER A 76 -17.78 25.07 -0.37
CA SER A 76 -18.34 26.39 -0.03
C SER A 76 -19.70 26.34 0.67
N GLY A 77 -20.33 25.17 0.72
CA GLY A 77 -21.69 24.99 1.18
C GLY A 77 -22.70 25.11 0.05
N PHE A 78 -23.77 24.32 0.14
CA PHE A 78 -24.94 24.42 -0.72
C PHE A 78 -25.92 25.48 -0.21
N GLY A 79 -25.80 25.90 1.06
CA GLY A 79 -26.68 26.88 1.68
C GLY A 79 -28.11 26.37 1.86
N GLU A 80 -29.08 27.31 1.91
CA GLU A 80 -30.48 27.02 2.20
C GLU A 80 -31.13 26.04 1.21
N GLU A 81 -30.61 25.96 -0.01
CA GLU A 81 -31.17 25.06 -1.01
C GLU A 81 -31.02 23.59 -0.64
N ALA A 82 -30.04 23.25 0.20
CA ALA A 82 -29.79 21.90 0.67
C ALA A 82 -30.97 21.35 1.47
N TRP A 83 -31.70 22.22 2.20
CA TRP A 83 -32.87 21.83 2.99
C TRP A 83 -34.04 21.30 2.16
N ARG A 84 -34.02 21.53 0.84
CA ARG A 84 -34.99 20.92 -0.08
C ARG A 84 -34.78 19.41 -0.23
N ASP A 85 -33.59 18.91 0.10
CA ASP A 85 -33.31 17.48 0.06
C ASP A 85 -33.95 16.76 1.27
N PRO A 86 -34.82 15.76 1.04
CA PRO A 86 -35.40 14.94 2.11
C PRO A 86 -34.35 14.29 3.03
N LEU A 87 -33.15 14.03 2.50
CA LEU A 87 -32.04 13.44 3.25
C LEU A 87 -31.57 14.34 4.40
N LEU A 88 -31.57 15.67 4.22
CA LEU A 88 -31.19 16.61 5.29
C LEU A 88 -32.23 16.63 6.41
N GLN A 89 -33.51 16.49 6.07
CA GLN A 89 -34.57 16.38 7.08
C GLN A 89 -34.42 15.10 7.91
N GLU A 90 -34.01 14.01 7.27
CA GLU A 90 -33.70 12.76 7.96
C GLU A 90 -32.47 12.91 8.87
N TRP A 91 -31.40 13.53 8.38
CA TRP A 91 -30.20 13.83 9.18
C TRP A 91 -30.54 14.68 10.40
N ALA A 92 -31.40 15.70 10.25
CA ALA A 92 -31.82 16.56 11.34
C ALA A 92 -32.55 15.75 12.42
N ARG A 93 -33.45 14.85 11.99
CA ARG A 93 -34.17 13.94 12.89
C ARG A 93 -33.25 12.96 13.62
N LYS A 94 -32.20 12.49 12.94
CA LYS A 94 -31.16 11.60 13.48
C LYS A 94 -30.07 12.33 14.28
N GLY A 95 -30.15 13.66 14.43
CA GLY A 95 -29.16 14.46 15.17
C GLY A 95 -27.80 14.59 14.49
N ARG A 96 -27.73 14.40 13.17
CA ARG A 96 -26.50 14.44 12.36
C ARG A 96 -26.07 15.87 12.00
N GLN A 97 -25.92 16.72 13.01
CA GLN A 97 -25.52 18.12 12.83
C GLN A 97 -24.12 18.26 12.20
N ASP A 98 -23.26 17.24 12.35
CA ASP A 98 -21.97 17.10 11.70
C ASP A 98 -22.07 17.16 10.17
N LEU A 99 -23.05 16.46 9.60
CA LEU A 99 -23.26 16.43 8.15
C LEU A 99 -24.01 17.65 7.65
N ILE A 100 -25.02 18.10 8.41
CA ILE A 100 -25.85 19.24 8.03
C ILE A 100 -25.01 20.50 7.93
N SER A 101 -24.23 20.81 8.97
CA SER A 101 -23.35 22.00 8.95
C SER A 101 -22.38 21.96 7.78
N GLY A 102 -21.71 20.82 7.54
CA GLY A 102 -20.78 20.74 6.41
C GLY A 102 -21.43 20.82 5.03
N VAL A 103 -22.66 20.34 4.84
CA VAL A 103 -23.36 20.47 3.56
C VAL A 103 -23.96 21.87 3.38
N VAL A 104 -24.50 22.48 4.44
CA VAL A 104 -25.14 23.80 4.38
C VAL A 104 -24.07 24.90 4.33
N ASP A 105 -23.13 24.88 5.26
CA ASP A 105 -22.12 25.92 5.45
C ASP A 105 -20.80 25.64 4.69
N GLY A 106 -20.59 24.38 4.26
CA GLY A 106 -19.38 23.93 3.58
C GLY A 106 -18.40 23.23 4.53
N PHE A 107 -17.72 22.19 4.03
CA PHE A 107 -16.65 21.50 4.75
C PHE A 107 -15.30 22.19 4.60
N GLY A 108 -15.21 23.20 3.73
CA GLY A 108 -13.96 23.87 3.36
C GLY A 108 -13.03 22.99 2.52
N PRO A 109 -11.84 23.49 2.16
CA PRO A 109 -10.91 22.81 1.25
C PRO A 109 -10.43 21.44 1.76
N SER A 110 -10.50 21.18 3.07
CA SER A 110 -10.09 19.91 3.69
C SER A 110 -10.93 18.70 3.25
N ILE A 111 -12.14 18.91 2.72
CA ILE A 111 -12.91 17.80 2.14
C ILE A 111 -12.30 17.30 0.84
N LEU A 112 -11.48 18.09 0.17
CA LEU A 112 -10.87 17.68 -1.08
C LEU A 112 -9.79 16.64 -0.83
N HIS A 113 -9.80 15.61 -1.67
CA HIS A 113 -8.72 14.64 -1.69
C HIS A 113 -7.45 15.31 -2.22
N HIS A 114 -6.46 15.45 -1.35
CA HIS A 114 -5.11 15.85 -1.74
C HIS A 114 -4.32 14.59 -2.06
N ASN A 115 -4.08 14.33 -3.34
CA ASN A 115 -3.14 13.29 -3.71
C ASN A 115 -1.74 13.77 -3.27
N PRO A 116 -1.01 13.04 -2.40
CA PRO A 116 0.32 13.45 -2.01
C PRO A 116 1.22 13.56 -3.26
N PRO A 117 2.18 14.50 -3.29
CA PRO A 117 3.07 14.64 -4.42
C PRO A 117 3.79 13.31 -4.71
N ASP A 118 3.80 12.89 -5.98
CA ASP A 118 4.38 11.63 -6.46
C ASP A 118 5.89 11.69 -6.71
N TRP A 119 6.47 12.89 -6.75
CA TRP A 119 7.92 13.11 -6.94
C TRP A 119 8.84 12.32 -5.98
N PRO A 120 8.51 12.05 -4.70
CA PRO A 120 9.36 11.23 -3.83
C PRO A 120 9.41 9.77 -4.28
N VAL A 121 8.35 9.25 -4.89
CA VAL A 121 8.30 7.89 -5.45
C VAL A 121 9.23 7.82 -6.66
N TYR A 122 9.17 8.80 -7.56
CA TYR A 122 10.05 8.86 -8.72
C TYR A 122 11.53 9.00 -8.33
N ILE A 123 11.84 9.81 -7.31
CA ILE A 123 13.22 9.91 -6.79
C ILE A 123 13.70 8.59 -6.21
N SER A 124 12.85 7.90 -5.44
CA SER A 124 13.20 6.59 -4.86
C SER A 124 13.47 5.54 -5.94
N LEU A 125 12.65 5.53 -6.99
CA LEU A 125 12.76 4.61 -8.11
C LEU A 125 14.02 4.90 -8.96
N ALA A 126 14.27 6.18 -9.27
CA ALA A 126 15.48 6.61 -9.96
C ALA A 126 16.76 6.33 -9.15
N GLY A 127 16.74 6.61 -7.85
CA GLY A 127 17.85 6.32 -6.93
C GLY A 127 18.13 4.82 -6.82
N GLY A 128 17.07 4.00 -6.71
CA GLY A 128 17.18 2.54 -6.70
C GLY A 128 17.79 1.99 -7.99
N LEU A 129 17.33 2.47 -9.15
CA LEU A 129 17.89 2.09 -10.46
C LEU A 129 19.36 2.49 -10.60
N LEU A 130 19.74 3.66 -10.09
CA LEU A 130 21.12 4.14 -10.14
C LEU A 130 22.04 3.29 -9.25
N ILE A 131 21.63 2.98 -8.02
CA ILE A 131 22.38 2.10 -7.13
C ILE A 131 22.51 0.69 -7.73
N PHE A 132 21.41 0.15 -8.26
CA PHE A 132 21.39 -1.17 -8.90
C PHE A 132 22.31 -1.21 -10.12
N GLY A 133 22.28 -0.17 -10.96
CA GLY A 133 23.19 -0.02 -12.10
C GLY A 133 24.66 0.04 -11.68
N LEU A 134 24.99 0.80 -10.63
CA LEU A 134 26.35 0.88 -10.08
C LEU A 134 26.84 -0.46 -9.51
N LEU A 135 25.96 -1.23 -8.86
CA LEU A 135 26.29 -2.56 -8.35
C LEU A 135 26.59 -3.53 -9.49
N ILE A 136 25.77 -3.56 -10.54
CA ILE A 136 26.02 -4.38 -11.73
C ILE A 136 27.35 -3.98 -12.37
N TRP A 137 27.59 -2.69 -12.57
CA TRP A 137 28.82 -2.18 -13.14
C TRP A 137 30.06 -2.58 -12.32
N ARG A 138 29.99 -2.44 -10.99
CA ARG A 138 31.07 -2.86 -10.08
C ARG A 138 31.35 -4.35 -10.17
N LEU A 139 30.31 -5.19 -10.19
CA LEU A 139 30.45 -6.64 -10.31
C LEU A 139 31.06 -7.05 -11.67
N TRP A 140 30.71 -6.33 -12.74
CA TRP A 140 31.32 -6.51 -14.06
C TRP A 140 32.80 -6.09 -14.08
N ALA A 141 33.13 -4.93 -13.50
CA ALA A 141 34.50 -4.43 -13.43
C ALA A 141 35.44 -5.37 -12.65
N LEU A 142 34.94 -6.01 -11.60
CA LEU A 142 35.69 -7.00 -10.81
C LEU A 142 35.93 -8.32 -11.58
N LYS A 143 35.00 -8.74 -12.45
CA LYS A 143 35.18 -9.93 -13.31
C LYS A 143 36.12 -9.69 -14.51
N LEU A 144 36.38 -8.43 -14.86
CA LEU A 144 37.25 -8.02 -15.98
C LEU A 144 38.70 -7.70 -15.57
N SER A 145 39.14 -8.07 -14.36
CA SER A 145 40.56 -8.13 -14.00
C SER A 145 41.14 -9.56 -14.02
N PRO A 146 41.20 -10.27 -15.16
CA PRO A 146 41.99 -11.49 -15.31
C PRO A 146 43.49 -11.19 -15.54
N ALA A 147 43.92 -9.93 -15.57
CA ALA A 147 45.32 -9.57 -15.79
C ALA A 147 46.25 -10.02 -14.64
N ASP A 148 45.74 -10.11 -13.41
CA ASP A 148 46.54 -10.50 -12.24
C ASP A 148 46.66 -12.03 -12.07
N ALA A 149 45.72 -12.79 -12.63
CA ALA A 149 45.68 -14.26 -12.50
C ALA A 149 46.75 -14.98 -13.34
N LEU A 150 47.28 -14.33 -14.38
CA LEU A 150 48.30 -14.89 -15.27
C LEU A 150 49.75 -14.50 -14.90
N SER A 151 49.94 -13.51 -14.02
CA SER A 151 51.29 -13.12 -13.56
C SER A 151 51.74 -13.89 -12.31
N ALA A 152 50.81 -14.45 -11.54
CA ALA A 152 51.10 -15.28 -10.36
C ALA A 152 51.53 -16.74 -10.70
N ALA A 153 51.49 -17.13 -11.98
CA ALA A 153 51.89 -18.47 -12.45
C ALA A 153 53.26 -18.44 -13.16
N GLY A 154 54.30 -17.96 -12.47
CA GLY A 154 55.71 -18.11 -12.86
C GLY A 154 56.45 -18.99 -11.85
N PRO A 155 57.46 -19.80 -12.25
CA PRO A 155 57.68 -21.12 -11.66
C PRO A 155 58.53 -21.06 -10.39
N ALA A 156 57.99 -21.58 -9.27
CA ALA A 156 58.79 -21.85 -8.08
C ALA A 156 58.40 -23.19 -7.42
N GLN A 157 59.24 -24.18 -7.72
CA GLN A 157 59.78 -25.17 -6.77
C GLN A 157 58.82 -26.24 -6.21
N ASN A 158 58.65 -27.30 -7.01
CA ASN A 158 58.50 -28.66 -6.50
C ASN A 158 59.81 -29.08 -5.82
N HIS A 159 59.78 -29.29 -4.50
CA HIS A 159 60.58 -30.27 -3.73
C HIS A 159 60.78 -29.75 -2.30
N ALA A 160 59.90 -30.14 -1.37
CA ALA A 160 60.20 -30.43 0.04
C ALA A 160 58.95 -30.25 0.92
N ASP A 161 57.90 -31.05 0.73
CA ASP A 161 56.94 -31.23 1.84
C ASP A 161 56.08 -32.50 1.70
N ARG A 162 56.72 -33.67 1.60
CA ARG A 162 55.99 -34.96 1.54
C ARG A 162 56.32 -35.91 2.68
N SER A 163 56.84 -35.40 3.80
CA SER A 163 57.26 -36.24 4.94
C SER A 163 56.68 -35.86 6.29
N ALA A 164 55.74 -34.90 6.38
CA ALA A 164 55.15 -34.50 7.67
C ALA A 164 53.67 -34.90 7.88
N VAL A 165 52.93 -35.32 6.83
CA VAL A 165 51.48 -35.63 6.93
C VAL A 165 51.24 -37.14 6.77
N SER A 166 51.81 -37.95 7.65
CA SER A 166 51.45 -39.38 7.71
C SER A 166 51.42 -39.98 9.12
N ALA A 167 51.57 -39.17 10.18
CA ALA A 167 51.56 -39.66 11.56
C ALA A 167 50.29 -39.29 12.35
N ASP A 168 49.56 -38.24 11.97
CA ASP A 168 48.48 -37.69 12.83
C ASP A 168 47.05 -38.14 12.48
N VAL A 169 46.84 -38.93 11.41
CA VAL A 169 45.47 -39.35 11.00
C VAL A 169 45.05 -40.70 11.60
N ALA A 170 45.94 -41.39 12.32
CA ALA A 170 45.68 -42.74 12.82
C ALA A 170 45.05 -42.81 14.23
N THR A 171 44.95 -41.70 14.98
CA THR A 171 44.59 -41.73 16.41
C THR A 171 43.22 -41.14 16.75
N GLU A 172 42.52 -40.48 15.82
CA GLU A 172 41.20 -39.87 16.07
C GLU A 172 40.01 -40.73 15.63
N GLY A 173 40.24 -41.82 14.89
CA GLY A 173 39.16 -42.68 14.35
C GLY A 173 38.58 -43.71 15.32
N GLU A 174 39.29 -44.06 16.39
CA GLU A 174 38.91 -45.19 17.27
C GLU A 174 38.08 -44.75 18.50
N ASP A 175 38.10 -43.46 18.89
CA ASP A 175 37.41 -42.95 20.08
C ASP A 175 35.88 -42.80 19.87
N TRP A 176 35.44 -42.51 18.64
CA TRP A 176 34.02 -42.26 18.35
C TRP A 176 33.15 -43.54 18.39
N LEU A 177 33.71 -44.69 18.02
CA LEU A 177 32.95 -45.96 17.98
C LEU A 177 32.72 -46.55 19.37
N GLY A 178 33.63 -46.31 20.33
CA GLY A 178 33.45 -46.72 21.73
C GLY A 178 32.35 -45.92 22.44
N LYS A 179 32.28 -44.61 22.17
CA LYS A 179 31.31 -43.70 22.80
C LYS A 179 29.87 -43.98 22.35
N ALA A 180 29.67 -44.27 21.06
CA ALA A 180 28.35 -44.59 20.51
C ALA A 180 27.76 -45.91 21.05
N ARG A 181 28.61 -46.89 21.40
CA ARG A 181 28.16 -48.19 21.92
C ARG A 181 27.69 -48.12 23.37
N SER A 182 28.29 -47.23 24.18
CA SER A 182 27.88 -47.04 25.59
C SER A 182 26.53 -46.36 25.77
N GLN A 183 26.09 -45.54 24.80
CA GLN A 183 24.80 -44.83 24.86
C GLN A 183 23.60 -45.71 24.46
N ILE A 184 23.83 -46.81 23.75
CA ILE A 184 22.76 -47.73 23.32
C ILE A 184 22.39 -48.68 24.47
N ASP A 185 23.35 -49.13 25.28
CA ASP A 185 23.09 -50.04 26.41
C ASP A 185 22.39 -49.35 27.62
N GLU A 186 22.42 -48.02 27.70
CA GLU A 186 21.75 -47.22 28.75
C GLU A 186 20.26 -46.98 28.43
N LEU A 187 19.85 -47.10 27.15
CA LEU A 187 18.47 -46.86 26.72
C LEU A 187 17.57 -48.12 26.75
N ASP A 188 18.16 -49.29 27.00
CA ASP A 188 17.48 -50.60 27.00
C ASP A 188 17.32 -51.19 28.42
N ARG A 189 17.46 -50.38 29.48
CA ARG A 189 17.29 -50.75 30.89
C ARG A 189 16.33 -49.80 31.60
#